data_AF-A0A1Q7Z4F9-F1
#
_entry.id   AF-A0A1Q7Z4F9-F1
#
_cell.length_a   1.000
_cell.length_b   1.000
_cell.length_c   1.000
_cell.angle_alpha   90.00
_cell.angle_beta   90.00
_cell.angle_gamma   90.00
#
_symmetry.space_group_name_H-M   'P 1'
#
loop_
_entity.id
_entity.type
_entity.pdbx_description
1 polymer ?
#
loop_
_entity_poly.entity_id
_entity_poly.type
_entity_poly.pdbx_seq_one_letter_code
_entity_poly.pdbx_strand_id
1 'polypeptide(L)'
;MATMIVAVVMLAAVSAVELERSCGAGKAAACEELGNRLQAGLGVRRDEARAAQLFRKACRAKNADGCADDARALALGEGQPADPRAALPRLEKLCQQGRARACANLGDLFSRGLGAPQDSVRAEALLADACDKGSARACSRLAPLAFQNGELDRAERLALHACDLGDPSGCSYLGDTYARSNDTVRAILFFRRACEGGFAHGCAGQGYLLLESGADPKKARELLQAGCAGGDENACQAVRGLK
;
A
#
# COMPACT_ATOMS: atom_id res chain seq x y z
N MET A 1 14.71 19.01 18.14
CA MET A 1 14.95 17.75 17.37
C MET A 1 14.04 16.62 17.82
N ALA A 2 13.78 16.40 19.12
CA ALA A 2 12.65 15.57 19.59
C ALA A 2 11.29 16.02 18.99
N THR A 3 11.19 17.30 18.65
CA THR A 3 10.04 17.95 18.03
C THR A 3 9.63 17.40 16.66
N MET A 4 10.56 16.89 15.84
CA MET A 4 10.24 16.49 14.45
C MET A 4 9.76 15.03 14.32
N ILE A 5 10.28 14.12 15.16
CA ILE A 5 9.83 12.71 15.23
C ILE A 5 8.47 12.62 15.92
N VAL A 6 8.31 13.38 17.02
CA VAL A 6 7.00 13.58 17.63
C VAL A 6 6.08 14.18 16.58
N ALA A 7 6.51 15.16 15.77
CA ALA A 7 5.66 15.70 14.71
C ALA A 7 5.24 14.66 13.66
N VAL A 8 6.10 13.79 13.12
CA VAL A 8 5.70 12.82 12.07
C VAL A 8 4.84 11.67 12.60
N VAL A 9 5.19 11.09 13.75
CA VAL A 9 4.37 10.06 14.43
C VAL A 9 3.05 10.66 14.92
N MET A 10 3.07 11.90 15.44
CA MET A 10 1.85 12.64 15.75
C MET A 10 1.08 12.97 14.48
N LEU A 11 1.68 13.37 13.36
CA LEU A 11 0.97 13.70 12.11
C LEU A 11 0.25 12.47 11.55
N ALA A 12 0.89 11.29 11.54
CA ALA A 12 0.25 10.05 11.13
C ALA A 12 -0.87 9.61 12.11
N ALA A 13 -0.65 9.68 13.41
CA ALA A 13 -1.67 9.37 14.42
C ALA A 13 -2.84 10.38 14.44
N VAL A 14 -2.55 11.67 14.25
CA VAL A 14 -3.53 12.76 14.11
C VAL A 14 -4.37 12.53 12.86
N SER A 15 -3.75 12.11 11.74
CA SER A 15 -4.50 11.79 10.52
C SER A 15 -5.44 10.61 10.70
N ALA A 16 -5.06 9.57 11.45
CA ALA A 16 -5.95 8.43 11.74
C ALA A 16 -7.13 8.83 12.63
N VAL A 17 -6.90 9.62 13.68
CA VAL A 17 -7.97 10.13 14.56
C VAL A 17 -8.94 11.06 13.79
N GLU A 18 -8.44 11.87 12.87
CA GLU A 18 -9.27 12.72 12.04
C GLU A 18 -10.09 11.93 11.01
N LEU A 19 -9.51 10.88 10.42
CA LEU A 19 -10.21 9.93 9.58
C LEU A 19 -11.31 9.18 10.36
N GLU A 20 -11.03 8.78 11.61
CA GLU A 20 -12.03 8.18 12.49
C GLU A 20 -13.22 9.11 12.73
N ARG A 21 -12.97 10.37 13.09
CA ARG A 21 -14.03 11.37 13.27
C ARG A 21 -14.81 11.61 11.97
N SER A 22 -14.11 11.77 10.85
CA SER A 22 -14.72 12.02 9.54
C SER A 22 -15.57 10.84 9.06
N CYS A 23 -15.09 9.62 9.26
CA CYS A 23 -15.87 8.41 9.00
C CYS A 23 -17.06 8.29 9.96
N GLY A 24 -16.89 8.66 11.23
CA GLY A 24 -17.97 8.76 12.22
C GLY A 24 -19.07 9.72 11.78
N ALA A 25 -18.69 10.85 11.18
CA ALA A 25 -19.59 11.85 10.60
C ALA A 25 -20.19 11.43 9.23
N GLY A 26 -19.99 10.19 8.79
CA GLY A 26 -20.61 9.66 7.56
C GLY A 26 -19.87 9.98 6.26
N LYS A 27 -18.66 10.57 6.31
CA LYS A 27 -17.84 10.78 5.10
C LYS A 27 -17.30 9.43 4.62
N ALA A 28 -17.92 8.89 3.58
CA ALA A 28 -17.63 7.55 3.07
C ALA A 28 -16.17 7.37 2.61
N ALA A 29 -15.58 8.39 1.99
CA ALA A 29 -14.17 8.36 1.58
C ALA A 29 -13.21 8.27 2.78
N ALA A 30 -13.54 8.90 3.92
CA ALA A 30 -12.72 8.77 5.13
C ALA A 30 -12.79 7.37 5.74
N CYS A 31 -13.94 6.70 5.63
CA CYS A 31 -14.06 5.30 6.04
C CYS A 31 -13.20 4.38 5.15
N GLU A 32 -13.24 4.59 3.84
CA GLU A 32 -12.45 3.82 2.88
C GLU A 32 -10.94 4.02 3.11
N GLU A 33 -10.50 5.27 3.25
CA GLU A 33 -9.08 5.59 3.51
C GLU A 33 -8.61 5.00 4.85
N LEU A 34 -9.40 5.13 5.93
CA LEU A 34 -9.07 4.50 7.21
C LEU A 34 -8.99 2.97 7.08
N GLY A 35 -9.88 2.36 6.31
CA GLY A 35 -9.85 0.93 6.02
C GLY A 35 -8.56 0.52 5.31
N ASN A 36 -8.13 1.27 4.29
CA ASN A 36 -6.87 1.01 3.59
C ASN A 36 -5.67 1.11 4.53
N ARG A 37 -5.63 2.12 5.39
CA ARG A 37 -4.55 2.28 6.37
C ARG A 37 -4.48 1.14 7.36
N LEU A 38 -5.63 0.73 7.90
CA LEU A 38 -5.71 -0.42 8.81
C LEU A 38 -5.36 -1.74 8.11
N GLN A 39 -5.68 -1.88 6.83
CA GLN A 39 -5.30 -3.07 6.08
C GLN A 39 -3.79 -3.13 5.79
N ALA A 40 -3.21 -2.01 5.38
CA ALA A 40 -1.81 -1.93 4.99
C ALA A 40 -0.84 -1.63 6.15
N GLY A 41 -1.37 -1.29 7.33
CA GLY A 41 -0.56 -0.88 8.49
C GLY A 41 0.07 0.51 8.34
N LEU A 42 -0.54 1.40 7.54
CA LEU A 42 0.03 2.71 7.21
C LEU A 42 -0.19 3.72 8.35
N GLY A 43 0.84 3.91 9.18
CA GLY A 43 0.79 4.80 10.34
C GLY A 43 -0.16 4.35 11.47
N VAL A 44 -0.73 3.14 11.35
CA VAL A 44 -1.61 2.49 12.32
C VAL A 44 -1.30 1.01 12.37
N ARG A 45 -1.60 0.34 13.48
CA ARG A 45 -1.47 -1.13 13.56
C ARG A 45 -2.45 -1.79 12.60
N ARG A 46 -1.99 -2.84 11.90
CA ARG A 46 -2.83 -3.62 10.99
C ARG A 46 -4.02 -4.27 11.72
N ASP A 47 -5.22 -4.11 11.16
CA ASP A 47 -6.47 -4.68 11.65
C ASP A 47 -7.43 -4.92 10.46
N GLU A 48 -7.41 -6.15 9.95
CA GLU A 48 -8.20 -6.52 8.77
C GLU A 48 -9.69 -6.60 9.05
N ALA A 49 -10.09 -7.03 10.24
CA ALA A 49 -11.49 -7.13 10.62
C ALA A 49 -12.14 -5.74 10.66
N ARG A 50 -11.43 -4.77 11.24
CA ARG A 50 -11.87 -3.36 11.26
C ARG A 50 -11.83 -2.75 9.86
N ALA A 51 -10.82 -3.05 9.05
CA ALA A 51 -10.76 -2.59 7.66
C ALA A 51 -11.97 -3.07 6.85
N ALA A 52 -12.31 -4.36 6.91
CA ALA A 52 -13.50 -4.92 6.24
C ALA A 52 -14.81 -4.25 6.69
N GLN A 53 -14.95 -3.96 7.99
CA GLN A 53 -16.12 -3.22 8.49
C GLN A 53 -16.23 -1.81 7.90
N LEU A 54 -15.09 -1.11 7.79
CA LEU A 54 -15.04 0.24 7.24
C LEU A 54 -15.31 0.27 5.74
N PHE A 55 -14.79 -0.71 4.97
CA PHE A 55 -15.11 -0.85 3.55
C PHE A 55 -16.60 -1.11 3.33
N ARG A 56 -17.22 -2.01 4.11
CA ARG A 56 -18.68 -2.22 4.09
C ARG A 56 -19.44 -0.94 4.39
N LYS A 57 -18.99 -0.16 5.39
CA LYS A 57 -19.60 1.12 5.74
C LYS A 57 -19.48 2.14 4.61
N ALA A 58 -18.30 2.28 4.00
CA ALA A 58 -18.07 3.15 2.85
C ALA A 58 -18.95 2.75 1.65
N CYS A 59 -19.04 1.44 1.37
CA CYS A 59 -19.86 0.94 0.28
C CYS A 59 -21.36 1.19 0.49
N ARG A 60 -21.88 0.98 1.72
CA ARG A 60 -23.27 1.33 2.08
C ARG A 60 -23.57 2.81 1.88
N ALA A 61 -22.57 3.67 2.08
CA ALA A 61 -22.64 5.10 1.79
C ALA A 61 -22.34 5.44 0.31
N LYS A 62 -22.43 4.46 -0.60
CA LYS A 62 -22.27 4.59 -2.07
C LYS A 62 -20.89 5.06 -2.53
N ASN A 63 -19.85 4.91 -1.70
CA ASN A 63 -18.48 5.14 -2.16
C ASN A 63 -18.01 3.96 -3.02
N ALA A 64 -17.64 4.24 -4.27
CA ALA A 64 -17.30 3.22 -5.25
C ALA A 64 -16.01 2.47 -4.91
N ASP A 65 -14.99 3.16 -4.39
CA ASP A 65 -13.73 2.56 -3.99
C ASP A 65 -13.92 1.64 -2.78
N GLY A 66 -14.70 2.07 -1.79
CA GLY A 66 -15.09 1.27 -0.64
C GLY A 66 -15.91 0.04 -1.03
N CYS A 67 -16.74 0.13 -2.08
CA CYS A 67 -17.41 -1.05 -2.64
C CYS A 67 -16.44 -2.00 -3.35
N ALA A 68 -15.44 -1.48 -4.04
CA ALA A 68 -14.40 -2.29 -4.66
C ALA A 68 -13.53 -3.00 -3.61
N ASP A 69 -13.18 -2.30 -2.53
CA ASP A 69 -12.37 -2.83 -1.43
C ASP A 69 -13.14 -3.82 -0.57
N ASP A 70 -14.43 -3.58 -0.32
CA ASP A 70 -15.30 -4.57 0.35
C ASP A 70 -15.42 -5.86 -0.47
N ALA A 71 -15.63 -5.75 -1.78
CA ALA A 71 -15.71 -6.92 -2.65
C ALA A 71 -14.37 -7.68 -2.68
N ARG A 72 -13.23 -6.98 -2.71
CA ARG A 72 -11.91 -7.63 -2.62
C ARG A 72 -11.70 -8.32 -1.28
N ALA A 73 -12.01 -7.64 -0.17
CA ALA A 73 -11.91 -8.23 1.17
C ALA A 73 -12.78 -9.48 1.29
N LEU A 74 -13.97 -9.49 0.68
CA LEU A 74 -14.85 -10.66 0.60
C LEU A 74 -14.21 -11.77 -0.25
N ALA A 75 -13.63 -11.45 -1.40
CA ALA A 75 -13.00 -12.45 -2.25
C ALA A 75 -11.81 -13.16 -1.59
N LEU A 76 -11.02 -12.40 -0.84
CA LEU A 76 -9.78 -12.86 -0.21
C LEU A 76 -9.99 -13.39 1.22
N GLY A 77 -11.16 -13.15 1.83
CA GLY A 77 -11.42 -13.49 3.22
C GLY A 77 -10.67 -12.63 4.24
N GLU A 78 -10.35 -11.39 3.88
CA GLU A 78 -9.62 -10.46 4.75
C GLU A 78 -10.57 -9.87 5.79
N GLY A 79 -10.43 -10.29 7.05
CA GLY A 79 -11.30 -9.83 8.15
C GLY A 79 -12.76 -10.31 8.07
N GLN A 80 -13.07 -11.25 7.18
CA GLN A 80 -14.38 -11.92 7.03
C GLN A 80 -14.23 -13.27 6.31
N PRO A 81 -15.23 -14.18 6.36
CA PRO A 81 -15.19 -15.40 5.56
C PRO A 81 -15.09 -15.12 4.06
N ALA A 82 -14.27 -15.89 3.34
CA ALA A 82 -14.05 -15.71 1.91
C ALA A 82 -15.26 -16.17 1.07
N ASP A 83 -15.68 -15.34 0.13
CA ASP A 83 -16.66 -15.68 -0.92
C ASP A 83 -16.30 -14.99 -2.26
N PRO A 84 -15.30 -15.52 -2.99
CA PRO A 84 -14.90 -14.94 -4.26
C PRO A 84 -15.97 -15.07 -5.35
N ARG A 85 -16.89 -16.04 -5.24
CA ARG A 85 -18.00 -16.19 -6.21
C ARG A 85 -19.02 -15.07 -6.08
N ALA A 86 -19.30 -14.60 -4.86
CA ALA A 86 -20.16 -13.44 -4.63
C ALA A 86 -19.44 -12.11 -4.94
N ALA A 87 -18.12 -12.04 -4.73
CA ALA A 87 -17.34 -10.83 -4.97
C ALA A 87 -17.12 -10.51 -6.46
N LEU A 88 -16.83 -11.52 -7.28
CA LEU A 88 -16.48 -11.36 -8.69
C LEU A 88 -17.51 -10.53 -9.49
N PRO A 89 -18.83 -10.85 -9.50
CA PRO A 89 -19.80 -10.07 -10.26
C PRO A 89 -19.95 -8.62 -9.74
N ARG A 90 -19.67 -8.37 -8.46
CA ARG A 90 -19.67 -7.00 -7.90
C ARG A 90 -18.52 -6.18 -8.46
N LEU A 91 -17.32 -6.77 -8.55
CA LEU A 91 -16.14 -6.14 -9.14
C LEU A 91 -16.29 -5.94 -10.64
N GLU A 92 -16.82 -6.92 -11.37
CA GLU A 92 -17.11 -6.79 -12.80
C GLU A 92 -18.04 -5.62 -13.09
N LYS A 93 -19.15 -5.51 -12.34
CA LYS A 93 -20.08 -4.38 -12.47
C LYS A 93 -19.41 -3.04 -12.21
N LEU A 94 -18.61 -2.92 -11.15
CA LEU A 94 -17.90 -1.66 -10.83
C LEU A 94 -16.84 -1.32 -11.89
N CYS A 95 -16.10 -2.33 -12.37
CA CYS A 95 -15.12 -2.14 -13.42
C CYS A 95 -15.76 -1.68 -14.74
N GLN A 96 -16.89 -2.29 -15.14
CA GLN A 96 -17.69 -1.85 -16.29
C GLN A 96 -18.20 -0.39 -16.15
N GLN A 97 -18.39 0.08 -14.92
CA GLN A 97 -18.72 1.48 -14.63
C GLN A 97 -17.50 2.42 -14.61
N GLY A 98 -16.34 1.95 -15.09
CA GLY A 98 -15.11 2.73 -15.17
C GLY A 98 -14.37 2.92 -13.85
N ARG A 99 -14.68 2.12 -12.82
CA ARG A 99 -13.99 2.21 -11.51
C ARG A 99 -12.64 1.49 -11.59
N ALA A 100 -11.58 2.26 -11.80
CA ALA A 100 -10.21 1.77 -11.96
C ALA A 100 -9.78 0.84 -10.80
N ARG A 101 -10.08 1.20 -9.55
CA ARG A 101 -9.78 0.35 -8.37
C ARG A 101 -10.50 -1.01 -8.43
N ALA A 102 -11.74 -1.05 -8.92
CA ALA A 102 -12.46 -2.30 -9.09
C ALA A 102 -11.87 -3.16 -10.22
N CYS A 103 -11.47 -2.54 -11.34
CA CYS A 103 -10.75 -3.24 -12.40
C CYS A 103 -9.42 -3.82 -11.89
N ALA A 104 -8.68 -3.08 -11.07
CA ALA A 104 -7.45 -3.57 -10.45
C ALA A 104 -7.70 -4.79 -9.55
N ASN A 105 -8.72 -4.72 -8.69
CA ASN A 105 -9.10 -5.82 -7.81
C ASN A 105 -9.61 -7.04 -8.61
N LEU A 106 -10.34 -6.81 -9.71
CA LEU A 106 -10.80 -7.86 -10.61
C LEU A 106 -9.62 -8.56 -11.31
N GLY A 107 -8.63 -7.80 -11.77
CA GLY A 107 -7.39 -8.33 -12.35
C GLY A 107 -6.64 -9.22 -11.35
N ASP A 108 -6.54 -8.80 -10.09
CA ASP A 108 -5.95 -9.62 -9.02
C ASP A 108 -6.72 -10.93 -8.82
N LEU A 109 -8.06 -10.94 -8.86
CA LEU A 109 -8.83 -12.19 -8.78
C LEU A 109 -8.57 -13.14 -9.95
N PHE A 110 -8.54 -12.64 -11.19
CA PHE A 110 -8.24 -13.46 -12.36
C PHE A 110 -6.81 -14.01 -12.34
N SER A 111 -5.84 -13.23 -11.86
CA SER A 111 -4.45 -13.69 -11.73
C SER A 111 -4.30 -14.87 -10.76
N ARG A 112 -5.21 -14.99 -9.79
CA ARG A 112 -5.22 -16.03 -8.74
C ARG A 112 -6.22 -17.15 -8.98
N GLY A 113 -7.08 -17.04 -9.99
CA GLY A 113 -8.19 -17.97 -10.20
C GLY A 113 -9.23 -17.97 -9.07
N LEU A 114 -9.51 -16.80 -8.48
CA LEU A 114 -10.48 -16.66 -7.40
C LEU A 114 -11.87 -16.33 -7.94
N GLY A 115 -12.83 -17.24 -7.72
CA GLY A 115 -14.22 -17.07 -8.16
C GLY A 115 -14.46 -17.42 -9.64
N ALA A 116 -13.39 -17.48 -10.44
CA ALA A 116 -13.35 -17.95 -11.82
C ALA A 116 -11.98 -18.63 -12.09
N PRO A 117 -11.83 -19.43 -13.16
CA PRO A 117 -10.53 -19.97 -13.56
C PRO A 117 -9.46 -18.88 -13.71
N GLN A 118 -8.20 -19.24 -13.45
CA GLN A 118 -7.08 -18.32 -13.60
C GLN A 118 -6.93 -17.89 -15.06
N ASP A 119 -6.78 -16.58 -15.27
CA ASP A 119 -6.59 -15.97 -16.59
C ASP A 119 -5.60 -14.81 -16.47
N SER A 120 -4.32 -15.10 -16.69
CA SER A 120 -3.24 -14.11 -16.55
C SER A 120 -3.29 -13.02 -17.62
N VAL A 121 -3.76 -13.35 -18.83
CA VAL A 121 -3.88 -12.40 -19.94
C VAL A 121 -4.96 -11.37 -19.63
N ARG A 122 -6.14 -11.84 -19.20
CA ARG A 122 -7.22 -10.94 -18.78
C ARG A 122 -6.82 -10.14 -17.53
N ALA A 123 -6.11 -10.76 -16.60
CA ALA A 123 -5.61 -10.08 -15.41
C ALA A 123 -4.68 -8.91 -15.74
N GLU A 124 -3.66 -9.14 -16.59
CA GLU A 124 -2.73 -8.09 -17.00
C GLU A 124 -3.45 -6.97 -17.76
N ALA A 125 -4.36 -7.29 -18.68
CA ALA A 125 -5.14 -6.30 -19.41
C ALA A 125 -5.99 -5.41 -18.48
N LEU A 126 -6.66 -6.01 -17.49
CA LEU A 126 -7.44 -5.28 -16.48
C LEU A 126 -6.57 -4.38 -15.60
N LEU A 127 -5.39 -4.87 -15.21
CA LEU A 127 -4.44 -4.09 -14.41
C LEU A 127 -3.84 -2.94 -15.23
N ALA A 128 -3.54 -3.15 -16.51
CA ALA A 128 -3.02 -2.11 -17.39
C ALA A 128 -4.03 -0.98 -17.57
N ASP A 129 -5.27 -1.31 -17.95
CA ASP A 129 -6.35 -0.33 -18.08
C ASP A 129 -6.63 0.40 -16.76
N ALA A 130 -6.59 -0.30 -15.62
CA ALA A 130 -6.75 0.32 -14.31
C ALA A 130 -5.60 1.26 -13.96
N CYS A 131 -4.35 0.89 -14.28
CA CYS A 131 -3.18 1.72 -14.03
C CYS A 131 -3.23 3.01 -14.87
N ASP A 132 -3.56 2.90 -16.16
CA ASP A 132 -3.72 4.04 -17.07
C ASP A 132 -4.85 5.00 -16.61
N LYS A 133 -5.86 4.47 -15.91
CA LYS A 133 -6.94 5.25 -15.28
C LYS A 133 -6.60 5.75 -13.87
N GLY A 134 -5.33 5.69 -13.46
CA GLY A 134 -4.85 6.25 -12.20
C GLY A 134 -5.01 5.34 -10.99
N SER A 135 -5.20 4.03 -11.17
CA SER A 135 -5.16 3.09 -10.05
C SER A 135 -3.72 2.79 -9.64
N ALA A 136 -3.25 3.47 -8.58
CA ALA A 136 -1.93 3.23 -8.00
C ALA A 136 -1.70 1.74 -7.67
N ARG A 137 -2.72 1.08 -7.11
CA ARG A 137 -2.70 -0.36 -6.81
C ARG A 137 -2.45 -1.21 -8.06
N ALA A 138 -3.05 -0.86 -9.20
CA ALA A 138 -2.83 -1.61 -10.43
C ALA A 138 -1.40 -1.46 -10.93
N CYS A 139 -0.87 -0.25 -10.91
CA CYS A 139 0.52 0.04 -11.27
C CYS A 139 1.51 -0.72 -10.37
N SER A 140 1.28 -0.73 -9.05
CA SER A 140 2.08 -1.49 -8.08
C SER A 140 1.99 -3.02 -8.27
N ARG A 141 0.90 -3.52 -8.85
CA ARG A 141 0.75 -4.95 -9.17
C ARG A 141 1.43 -5.33 -10.48
N LEU A 142 1.49 -4.42 -11.45
CA LEU A 142 2.18 -4.65 -12.73
C LEU A 142 3.70 -4.54 -12.61
N ALA A 143 4.22 -3.66 -11.74
CA ALA A 143 5.67 -3.43 -11.66
C ALA A 143 6.47 -4.73 -11.37
N PRO A 144 6.09 -5.58 -10.38
CA PRO A 144 6.78 -6.85 -10.16
C PRO A 144 6.62 -7.85 -11.31
N LEU A 145 5.48 -7.84 -12.02
CA LEU A 145 5.25 -8.71 -13.18
C LEU A 145 6.18 -8.33 -14.35
N ALA A 146 6.29 -7.03 -14.65
CA ALA A 146 7.22 -6.52 -15.65
C ALA A 146 8.67 -6.89 -15.30
N PHE A 147 9.05 -6.77 -14.02
CA PHE A 147 10.38 -7.16 -13.56
C PHE A 147 10.66 -8.66 -13.75
N GLN A 148 9.70 -9.52 -13.40
CA GLN A 148 9.82 -10.98 -13.59
C GLN A 148 9.97 -11.36 -15.07
N ASN A 149 9.38 -10.58 -15.97
CA ASN A 149 9.50 -10.75 -17.42
C ASN A 149 10.78 -10.13 -18.00
N GLY A 150 11.66 -9.54 -17.18
CA GLY A 150 12.89 -8.89 -17.61
C GLY A 150 12.70 -7.49 -18.20
N GLU A 151 11.49 -6.91 -18.09
CA GLU A 151 11.13 -5.59 -18.61
C GLU A 151 11.49 -4.49 -17.60
N LEU A 152 12.77 -4.35 -17.27
CA LEU A 152 13.25 -3.49 -16.18
C LEU A 152 12.76 -2.03 -16.30
N ASP A 153 12.88 -1.43 -17.50
CA ASP A 153 12.43 -0.05 -17.72
C ASP A 153 10.92 0.10 -17.53
N ARG A 154 10.14 -0.93 -17.89
CA ARG A 154 8.68 -0.92 -17.70
C ARG A 154 8.35 -1.04 -16.22
N ALA A 155 9.03 -1.94 -15.49
CA ALA A 155 8.85 -2.12 -14.07
C ALA A 155 9.13 -0.82 -13.29
N GLU A 156 10.23 -0.14 -13.63
CA GLU A 156 10.59 1.14 -13.02
C GLU A 156 9.53 2.22 -13.29
N ARG A 157 9.08 2.39 -14.54
CA ARG A 157 8.02 3.35 -14.88
C ARG A 157 6.72 3.07 -14.13
N LEU A 158 6.31 1.81 -14.03
CA LEU A 158 5.10 1.41 -13.33
C LEU A 158 5.19 1.69 -11.83
N ALA A 159 6.33 1.37 -11.20
CA ALA A 159 6.55 1.63 -9.78
C ALA A 159 6.62 3.13 -9.47
N LEU A 160 7.23 3.92 -10.36
CA LEU A 160 7.25 5.39 -10.25
C LEU A 160 5.85 5.97 -10.39
N HIS A 161 5.06 5.48 -11.35
CA HIS A 161 3.69 5.93 -11.53
C HIS A 161 2.83 5.62 -10.30
N ALA A 162 2.97 4.42 -9.72
CA ALA A 162 2.30 4.09 -8.46
C ALA A 162 2.70 5.01 -7.30
N CYS A 163 4.00 5.28 -7.17
CA CYS A 163 4.55 6.20 -6.17
C CYS A 163 3.97 7.61 -6.31
N ASP A 164 3.88 8.13 -7.54
CA ASP A 164 3.34 9.47 -7.83
C ASP A 164 1.82 9.55 -7.63
N LEU A 165 1.11 8.43 -7.81
CA LEU A 165 -0.31 8.29 -7.47
C LEU A 165 -0.54 8.11 -5.95
N GLY A 166 0.51 8.16 -5.13
CA GLY A 166 0.43 8.13 -3.67
C GLY A 166 0.43 6.73 -3.05
N ASP A 167 0.77 5.68 -3.80
CA ASP A 167 1.01 4.36 -3.22
C ASP A 167 2.48 4.24 -2.77
N PRO A 168 2.77 4.28 -1.46
CA PRO A 168 4.13 4.28 -0.96
C PRO A 168 4.86 2.95 -1.19
N SER A 169 4.13 1.86 -1.50
CA SER A 169 4.75 0.58 -1.87
C SER A 169 5.49 0.67 -3.20
N GLY A 170 5.01 1.49 -4.15
CA GLY A 170 5.72 1.78 -5.40
C GLY A 170 7.04 2.52 -5.14
N CYS A 171 7.02 3.51 -4.25
CA CYS A 171 8.24 4.21 -3.82
C CYS A 171 9.21 3.24 -3.13
N SER A 172 8.71 2.37 -2.26
CA SER A 172 9.53 1.37 -1.57
C SER A 172 10.21 0.41 -2.55
N TYR A 173 9.47 -0.06 -3.55
CA TYR A 173 10.01 -0.95 -4.59
C TYR A 173 11.15 -0.30 -5.38
N LEU A 174 11.03 1.00 -5.71
CA LEU A 174 12.13 1.74 -6.32
C LEU A 174 13.33 1.89 -5.37
N GLY A 175 13.07 2.15 -4.07
CA GLY A 175 14.09 2.17 -3.04
C GLY A 175 14.92 0.87 -3.01
N ASP A 176 14.23 -0.28 -2.99
CA ASP A 176 14.87 -1.60 -3.01
C ASP A 176 15.64 -1.86 -4.31
N THR A 177 15.07 -1.47 -5.45
CA THR A 177 15.70 -1.63 -6.77
C THR A 177 17.03 -0.86 -6.83
N TYR A 178 17.02 0.42 -6.44
CA TYR A 178 18.23 1.24 -6.45
C TYR A 178 19.25 0.83 -5.39
N ALA A 179 18.81 0.34 -4.23
CA ALA A 179 19.72 -0.19 -3.22
C ALA A 179 20.49 -1.42 -3.75
N ARG A 180 19.81 -2.32 -4.49
CA ARG A 180 20.46 -3.48 -5.13
C ARG A 180 21.47 -3.09 -6.22
N SER A 181 21.23 -1.99 -6.92
CA SER A 181 22.15 -1.43 -7.91
C SER A 181 23.23 -0.53 -7.31
N ASN A 182 23.31 -0.44 -5.97
CA ASN A 182 24.26 0.40 -5.23
C ASN A 182 24.13 1.91 -5.54
N ASP A 183 22.95 2.36 -5.99
CA ASP A 183 22.62 3.78 -6.13
C ASP A 183 21.96 4.28 -4.83
N THR A 184 22.81 4.47 -3.82
CA THR A 184 22.38 4.82 -2.46
C THR A 184 21.62 6.15 -2.41
N VAL A 185 21.94 7.10 -3.31
CA VAL A 185 21.29 8.42 -3.35
C VAL A 185 19.83 8.27 -3.78
N ARG A 186 19.57 7.58 -4.89
CA ARG A 186 18.19 7.34 -5.34
C ARG A 186 17.44 6.42 -4.37
N ALA A 187 18.10 5.40 -3.83
CA ALA A 187 17.50 4.51 -2.84
C ALA A 187 16.97 5.28 -1.62
N ILE A 188 17.82 6.13 -1.01
CA ILE A 188 17.43 6.96 0.14
C ILE A 188 16.27 7.92 -0.21
N LEU A 189 16.27 8.49 -1.42
CA LEU A 189 15.22 9.41 -1.86
C LEU A 189 13.85 8.71 -1.95
N PHE A 190 13.82 7.52 -2.56
CA PHE A 190 12.57 6.77 -2.70
C PHE A 190 12.10 6.13 -1.39
N PHE A 191 13.02 5.62 -0.57
CA PHE A 191 12.68 5.16 0.79
C PHE A 191 12.14 6.28 1.67
N ARG A 192 12.65 7.50 1.53
CA ARG A 192 12.10 8.67 2.22
C ARG A 192 10.64 8.93 1.81
N ARG A 193 10.34 8.97 0.50
CA ARG A 193 8.95 9.13 0.02
C ARG A 193 8.04 8.02 0.54
N ALA A 194 8.51 6.77 0.55
CA ALA A 194 7.77 5.64 1.10
C ALA A 194 7.51 5.80 2.61
N CYS A 195 8.52 6.22 3.37
CA CYS A 195 8.43 6.47 4.81
C CYS A 195 7.47 7.62 5.14
N GLU A 196 7.54 8.73 4.39
CA GLU A 196 6.61 9.87 4.51
C GLU A 196 5.17 9.46 4.18
N GLY A 197 4.98 8.52 3.26
CA GLY A 197 3.70 7.86 2.98
C GLY A 197 3.25 6.83 4.04
N GLY A 198 4.01 6.66 5.13
CA GLY A 198 3.67 5.77 6.24
C GLY A 198 4.02 4.30 6.02
N PHE A 199 4.82 3.97 5.00
CA PHE A 199 5.26 2.60 4.74
C PHE A 199 6.48 2.24 5.58
N ALA A 200 6.30 1.31 6.51
CA ALA A 200 7.30 0.95 7.53
C ALA A 200 8.64 0.50 6.94
N HIS A 201 8.60 -0.34 5.89
CA HIS A 201 9.79 -0.80 5.17
C HIS A 201 10.55 0.37 4.53
N GLY A 202 9.85 1.41 4.09
CA GLY A 202 10.49 2.63 3.59
C GLY A 202 11.36 3.30 4.65
N CYS A 203 10.83 3.45 5.87
CA CYS A 203 11.61 3.99 6.98
C CYS A 203 12.78 3.08 7.35
N ALA A 204 12.56 1.77 7.37
CA ALA A 204 13.59 0.78 7.67
C ALA A 204 14.74 0.83 6.66
N GLY A 205 14.43 0.76 5.36
CA GLY A 205 15.43 0.80 4.27
C GLY A 205 16.27 2.07 4.30
N GLN A 206 15.65 3.24 4.51
CA GLN A 206 16.39 4.48 4.69
C GLN A 206 17.31 4.42 5.92
N GLY A 207 16.82 3.87 7.04
CA GLY A 207 17.57 3.73 8.28
C GLY A 207 18.80 2.84 8.13
N TYR A 208 18.66 1.69 7.46
CA TYR A 208 19.76 0.77 7.19
C TYR A 208 20.86 1.39 6.33
N LEU A 209 20.50 2.04 5.22
CA LEU A 209 21.49 2.67 4.33
C LEU A 209 22.28 3.79 5.05
N LEU A 210 21.62 4.55 5.94
CA LEU A 210 22.30 5.57 6.75
C LEU A 210 23.19 4.97 7.83
N LEU A 211 22.83 3.81 8.38
CA LEU A 211 23.63 3.10 9.36
C LEU A 211 24.88 2.49 8.74
N GLU A 212 24.73 1.82 7.58
CA GLU A 212 25.83 1.18 6.84
C GLU A 212 26.84 2.20 6.32
N SER A 213 26.37 3.34 5.81
CA SER A 213 27.25 4.42 5.34
C SER A 213 27.89 5.23 6.46
N GLY A 214 27.40 5.12 7.70
CA GLY A 214 27.83 5.95 8.83
C GLY A 214 27.48 7.44 8.71
N ALA A 215 26.68 7.83 7.71
CA ALA A 215 26.43 9.23 7.36
C ALA A 215 25.64 9.99 8.45
N ASP A 216 24.64 9.34 9.07
CA ASP A 216 23.89 9.90 10.21
C ASP A 216 23.34 8.80 11.13
N PRO A 217 24.15 8.32 12.10
CA PRO A 217 23.76 7.24 13.01
C PRO A 217 22.61 7.61 13.96
N LYS A 218 22.36 8.90 14.17
CA LYS A 218 21.23 9.34 14.98
C LYS A 218 19.96 9.20 14.15
N LYS A 219 19.94 9.76 12.95
CA LYS A 219 18.78 9.68 12.05
C LYS A 219 18.47 8.24 11.66
N ALA A 220 19.50 7.41 11.44
CA ALA A 220 19.33 5.99 11.21
C ALA A 220 18.52 5.30 12.32
N ARG A 221 18.89 5.55 13.59
CA ARG A 221 18.16 5.01 14.75
C ARG A 221 16.72 5.49 14.82
N GLU A 222 16.48 6.77 14.57
CA GLU A 222 15.11 7.33 14.55
C GLU A 222 14.23 6.67 13.47
N LEU A 223 14.80 6.44 12.27
CA LEU A 223 14.11 5.80 11.16
C LEU A 223 13.82 4.31 11.43
N LEU A 224 14.79 3.59 12.01
CA LEU A 224 14.59 2.19 12.40
C LEU A 224 13.54 2.05 13.51
N GLN A 225 13.49 2.99 14.46
CA GLN A 225 12.41 3.05 15.46
C GLN A 225 11.04 3.29 14.81
N ALA A 226 10.97 4.20 13.83
CA ALA A 226 9.74 4.46 13.09
C ALA A 226 9.29 3.23 12.28
N GLY A 227 10.21 2.57 11.57
CA GLY A 227 9.94 1.32 10.86
C GLY A 227 9.41 0.23 11.81
N CYS A 228 10.06 0.06 12.97
CA CYS A 228 9.60 -0.91 13.97
C CYS A 228 8.20 -0.58 14.51
N ALA A 229 7.91 0.69 14.82
CA ALA A 229 6.59 1.12 15.26
C ALA A 229 5.51 0.87 14.18
N GLY A 230 5.89 0.94 12.90
CA GLY A 230 5.05 0.58 11.76
C GLY A 230 4.94 -0.92 11.47
N GLY A 231 5.58 -1.78 12.27
CA GLY A 231 5.50 -3.24 12.16
C GLY A 231 6.57 -3.90 11.29
N ASP A 232 7.62 -3.18 10.89
CA ASP A 232 8.77 -3.79 10.21
C ASP A 232 9.62 -4.59 11.21
N GLU A 233 9.62 -5.92 11.06
CA GLU A 233 10.30 -6.82 11.99
C GLU A 233 11.81 -6.68 11.97
N ASN A 234 12.40 -6.46 10.79
CA ASN A 234 13.84 -6.29 10.64
C ASN A 234 14.28 -5.03 11.38
N ALA A 235 13.56 -3.92 11.18
CA ALA A 235 13.79 -2.68 11.91
C ALA A 235 13.66 -2.88 13.43
N CYS A 236 12.66 -3.64 13.88
CA CYS A 236 12.52 -3.98 15.30
C CYS A 236 13.71 -4.78 15.86
N GLN A 237 14.25 -5.73 15.09
CA GLN A 237 15.45 -6.48 15.47
C GLN A 237 16.67 -5.56 15.55
N ALA A 238 16.86 -4.68 14.57
CA ALA A 238 17.95 -3.72 14.57
C ALA A 238 17.89 -2.79 15.79
N VAL A 239 16.70 -2.25 16.12
CA VAL A 239 16.52 -1.40 17.32
C VAL A 239 16.88 -2.13 18.61
N ARG A 240 16.58 -3.43 18.72
CA ARG A 240 16.96 -4.24 19.90
C ARG A 240 18.48 -4.44 20.00
N GLY A 241 19.17 -4.54 18.86
CA GLY A 241 20.63 -4.69 18.80
C GLY A 241 21.42 -3.40 18.97
N LEU A 242 20.78 -2.23 18.87
CA LEU A 242 21.39 -0.91 19.03
C LEU A 242 21.51 -0.46 20.51
N LYS A 243 21.38 -1.39 21.46
CA LYS A 243 21.53 -1.16 22.91
C LYS A 243 22.97 -1.02 23.33
#